data_AF-A0A4Q7APK6-F1
#
_entry.id   AF-A0A4Q7APK6-F1
#
_cell.length_a   1.000
_cell.length_b   1.000
_cell.length_c   1.000
_cell.angle_alpha   90.00
_cell.angle_beta   90.00
_cell.angle_gamma   90.00
#
_symmetry.space_group_name_H-M   'P 1'
#
loop_
_entity.id
_entity.type
_entity.pdbx_description
1 polymer ?
#
loop_
_entity_poly.entity_id
_entity_poly.type
_entity_poly.pdbx_seq_one_letter_code
_entity_poly.pdbx_strand_id
1 'polypeptide(L)'
;MKEIASHSNTPQFSADKSQTTARLYQHPTPAEMKVTFSQKMKVWGQDLFAGAIVIACISTPIFLIRGCANDVDRQHAQAVQYQAQFGGGK
;
A
#
# COMPACT_ATOMS: atom_id res chain seq x y z
N MET A 1 -27.28 -44.28 -62.09
CA MET A 1 -26.53 -43.00 -62.11
C MET A 1 -26.09 -42.74 -60.69
N LYS A 2 -24.79 -42.69 -60.41
CA LYS A 2 -24.25 -42.40 -59.08
C LYS A 2 -23.88 -40.91 -59.05
N GLU A 3 -24.53 -40.18 -58.17
CA GLU A 3 -24.32 -38.76 -57.92
C GLU A 3 -22.89 -38.54 -57.41
N ILE A 4 -22.13 -37.69 -58.09
CA ILE A 4 -20.75 -37.35 -57.72
C ILE A 4 -20.86 -36.19 -56.72
N ALA A 5 -20.62 -36.45 -55.44
CA ALA A 5 -20.59 -35.40 -54.43
C ALA A 5 -19.43 -34.43 -54.73
N SER A 6 -19.77 -33.21 -55.13
CA SER A 6 -18.80 -32.13 -55.33
C SER A 6 -18.27 -31.66 -53.97
N HIS A 7 -17.01 -31.96 -53.68
CA HIS A 7 -16.35 -31.63 -52.40
C HIS A 7 -15.71 -30.24 -52.37
N SER A 8 -16.08 -29.33 -53.26
CA SER A 8 -15.54 -27.97 -53.26
C SER A 8 -16.42 -27.02 -52.44
N ASN A 9 -16.44 -27.21 -51.13
CA ASN A 9 -16.94 -26.21 -50.19
C ASN A 9 -15.75 -25.42 -49.67
N THR A 10 -15.22 -24.52 -50.51
CA THR A 10 -14.34 -23.45 -50.01
C THR A 10 -15.22 -22.46 -49.23
N PRO A 11 -14.87 -22.09 -47.98
CA PRO A 11 -15.61 -21.06 -47.26
C PRO A 11 -15.58 -19.78 -48.08
N GLN A 12 -16.76 -19.23 -48.40
CA GLN A 12 -16.84 -17.91 -49.01
C GLN A 12 -16.50 -16.89 -47.93
N PHE A 13 -15.30 -16.32 -48.01
CA PHE A 13 -14.88 -15.25 -47.11
C PHE A 13 -15.70 -13.99 -47.41
N SER A 14 -16.79 -13.82 -46.67
CA SER A 14 -17.62 -12.63 -46.74
C SER A 14 -16.85 -11.43 -46.20
N ALA A 15 -16.57 -10.49 -47.11
CA ALA A 15 -15.98 -9.18 -46.89
C ALA A 15 -14.49 -9.17 -46.49
N ASP A 16 -13.75 -8.34 -47.21
CA ASP A 16 -12.42 -7.81 -46.90
C ASP A 16 -12.39 -7.16 -45.51
N LYS A 17 -12.42 -7.96 -44.45
CA LYS A 17 -12.00 -7.50 -43.13
C LYS A 17 -10.52 -7.72 -43.06
N SER A 18 -9.77 -6.69 -43.43
CA SER A 18 -8.33 -6.65 -43.23
C SER A 18 -8.04 -7.07 -41.79
N GLN A 19 -7.50 -8.27 -41.61
CA GLN A 19 -7.00 -8.78 -40.34
C GLN A 19 -5.65 -8.10 -40.02
N THR A 20 -5.63 -6.77 -40.15
CA THR A 20 -4.47 -5.92 -39.91
C THR A 20 -4.90 -4.79 -38.99
N THR A 21 -5.37 -5.13 -37.79
CA THR A 21 -5.29 -4.18 -36.68
C THR A 21 -3.86 -4.21 -36.14
N ALA A 22 -2.89 -3.95 -37.01
CA ALA A 22 -1.51 -3.68 -36.63
C ALA A 22 -1.49 -2.26 -36.05
N ARG A 23 -1.93 -2.11 -34.80
CA ARG A 23 -1.68 -0.89 -34.03
C ARG A 23 -0.19 -0.87 -33.69
N LEU A 24 0.63 -0.33 -34.59
CA LEU A 24 2.07 -0.15 -34.39
C LEU A 24 2.36 0.77 -33.19
N TYR A 25 1.45 1.67 -32.86
CA TYR A 25 1.28 2.35 -31.58
C TYR A 25 -0.08 3.07 -31.61
N GLN A 26 -0.88 2.95 -30.55
CA GLN A 26 -2.09 3.76 -30.41
C GLN A 26 -1.90 4.73 -29.24
N HIS A 27 -2.02 6.02 -29.53
CA HIS A 27 -2.08 7.03 -28.48
C HIS A 27 -3.29 6.74 -27.56
N PRO A 28 -3.10 6.75 -26.23
CA PRO A 28 -4.20 6.46 -25.31
C PRO A 28 -5.36 7.41 -25.54
N THR A 29 -6.58 6.89 -25.44
CA THR A 29 -7.77 7.72 -25.49
C THR A 29 -7.89 8.52 -24.19
N PRO A 30 -8.52 9.72 -24.20
CA PRO A 30 -8.67 10.54 -23.00
C PRO A 30 -9.50 9.85 -21.89
N ALA A 31 -10.24 8.79 -22.20
CA ALA A 31 -10.92 7.95 -21.22
C ALA A 31 -9.95 7.02 -20.46
N GLU A 32 -8.92 6.52 -21.14
CA GLU A 32 -7.88 5.63 -20.57
C GLU A 32 -6.84 6.41 -19.75
N MET A 33 -6.71 7.72 -19.99
CA MET A 33 -5.88 8.61 -19.17
C MET A 33 -6.53 9.01 -17.84
N LYS A 34 -7.81 8.64 -17.61
CA LYS A 34 -8.50 8.98 -16.37
C LYS A 34 -8.01 8.06 -15.26
N VAL A 35 -7.08 8.57 -14.45
CA VAL A 35 -6.70 7.93 -13.20
C VAL A 35 -7.96 7.76 -12.35
N THR A 36 -8.35 6.51 -12.10
CA THR A 36 -9.56 6.20 -11.35
C THR A 36 -9.39 6.71 -9.91
N PHE A 37 -10.47 7.22 -9.29
CA PHE A 37 -10.44 7.72 -7.91
C PHE A 37 -9.81 6.71 -6.93
N SER A 38 -10.09 5.42 -7.12
CA SER A 38 -9.50 4.30 -6.38
C SER A 38 -7.96 4.25 -6.47
N GLN A 39 -7.38 4.51 -7.65
CA GLN A 39 -5.93 4.53 -7.82
C GLN A 39 -5.30 5.73 -7.10
N LYS A 40 -5.96 6.90 -7.13
CA LYS A 40 -5.48 8.08 -6.37
C LYS A 40 -5.52 7.85 -4.87
N MET A 41 -6.61 7.25 -4.37
CA MET A 41 -6.75 6.92 -2.95
C MET A 41 -5.73 5.87 -2.48
N LYS A 42 -5.38 4.90 -3.33
CA LYS A 42 -4.35 3.92 -3.02
C LYS A 42 -2.97 4.56 -2.83
N VAL A 43 -2.59 5.49 -3.71
CA VAL A 43 -1.32 6.23 -3.59
C VAL A 43 -1.31 7.08 -2.32
N TRP A 44 -2.39 7.83 -2.07
CA TRP A 44 -2.54 8.60 -0.83
C TRP A 44 -2.46 7.76 0.44
N GLY A 45 -3.08 6.57 0.43
CA GLY A 45 -3.00 5.65 1.56
C GLY A 45 -1.60 5.12 1.81
N GLN A 46 -0.84 4.82 0.75
CA GLN A 46 0.57 4.40 0.88
C GLN A 46 1.44 5.53 1.43
N ASP A 47 1.25 6.76 0.94
CA ASP A 47 2.02 7.92 1.41
C ASP A 47 1.74 8.26 2.87
N LEU A 48 0.47 8.19 3.30
CA LEU A 48 0.10 8.39 4.70
C LEU A 48 0.69 7.31 5.62
N PHE A 49 0.67 6.06 5.19
CA PHE A 49 1.24 4.96 5.97
C PHE A 49 2.76 5.09 6.10
N ALA A 50 3.45 5.45 5.00
CA ALA A 50 4.89 5.72 5.02
C ALA A 50 5.23 6.89 5.95
N GLY A 51 4.47 7.99 5.88
CA GLY A 51 4.64 9.14 6.77
C GLY A 51 4.43 8.79 8.24
N ALA A 52 3.40 7.99 8.55
CA ALA A 52 3.12 7.55 9.91
C ALA A 52 4.26 6.69 10.50
N ILE A 53 4.86 5.81 9.69
CA ILE A 53 6.01 5.00 10.12
C ILE A 53 7.19 5.88 10.50
N VAL A 54 7.53 6.88 9.68
CA VAL A 54 8.65 7.78 9.95
C VAL A 54 8.43 8.55 11.26
N ILE A 55 7.22 9.08 11.47
CA ILE A 55 6.86 9.80 12.70
C ILE A 55 6.93 8.87 13.91
N ALA A 56 6.46 7.62 13.78
CA ALA A 56 6.53 6.63 14.85
C ALA A 56 7.99 6.33 15.22
N CYS A 57 8.86 6.06 14.25
CA CYS A 57 10.28 5.79 14.50
C CYS A 57 11.00 6.91 15.26
N ILE A 58 10.63 8.18 15.03
CA ILE A 58 11.23 9.32 15.73
C ILE A 58 10.63 9.49 17.12
N SER A 59 9.31 9.35 17.25
CA SER A 59 8.59 9.62 18.51
C SER A 59 8.74 8.50 19.55
N THR A 60 8.70 7.23 19.15
CA THR A 60 8.81 6.07 20.05
C THR A 60 10.02 6.13 20.99
N PRO A 61 11.27 6.37 20.54
CA PRO A 61 12.40 6.43 21.46
C PRO A 61 12.29 7.60 22.45
N ILE A 62 11.74 8.74 22.03
CA ILE A 62 11.54 9.90 22.91
C ILE A 62 10.55 9.57 24.04
N PHE A 63 9.45 8.90 23.69
CA PHE A 63 8.46 8.45 24.67
C PHE A 63 9.02 7.38 25.61
N LEU A 64 9.81 6.44 25.10
CA LEU A 64 10.45 5.41 25.91
C LEU A 64 11.42 6.02 26.94
N ILE A 65 12.29 6.93 26.52
CA ILE A 65 13.24 7.59 27.43
C ILE A 65 12.50 8.36 28.53
N ARG A 66 11.45 9.10 28.18
CA ARG A 66 10.60 9.81 29.16
C ARG A 66 9.91 8.85 30.14
N GLY A 67 9.45 7.70 29.66
CA GLY A 67 8.86 6.66 30.50
C GLY A 67 9.88 6.12 31.52
N CYS A 68 11.07 5.74 31.06
CA CYS A 68 12.13 5.23 31.93
C CYS A 68 12.58 6.26 32.99
N ALA A 69 12.69 7.55 32.62
CA ALA A 69 13.02 8.60 33.57
C ALA A 69 11.96 8.75 34.67
N ASN A 70 10.68 8.77 34.29
CA ASN A 70 9.58 8.86 35.24
C ASN A 70 9.53 7.66 36.21
N ASP A 71 9.88 6.45 35.74
CA ASP A 71 9.93 5.27 36.59
C ASP A 71 11.05 5.35 37.64
N VAL A 72 12.23 5.83 37.25
CA VAL A 72 13.36 6.05 38.17
C VAL A 72 13.02 7.13 39.19
N ASP A 73 12.44 8.25 38.77
CA ASP A 73 12.05 9.33 39.67
C ASP A 73 11.01 8.85 40.69
N ARG A 74 10.05 8.03 40.25
CA ARG A 74 9.05 7.41 41.15
C ARG A 74 9.70 6.48 42.17
N GLN A 75 10.64 5.64 41.75
CA GLN A 75 11.37 4.75 42.65
C GLN A 75 12.22 5.55 43.65
N HIS A 76 12.87 6.62 43.20
CA HIS A 76 13.67 7.50 44.04
C HIS A 76 12.79 8.16 45.11
N ALA A 77 11.65 8.71 44.72
CA ALA A 77 10.71 9.34 45.66
C ALA A 77 10.23 8.35 46.74
N GLN A 78 9.94 7.10 46.36
CA GLN A 78 9.55 6.05 47.30
C GLN A 78 10.69 5.66 48.25
N ALA A 79 11.91 5.54 47.73
CA ALA A 79 13.10 5.22 48.54
C ALA A 79 13.41 6.32 49.57
N VAL A 80 13.29 7.60 49.19
CA VAL A 80 13.49 8.73 50.11
C VAL A 80 12.43 8.73 51.20
N GLN A 81 11.16 8.46 50.88
CA GLN A 81 10.11 8.35 51.89
C GLN A 81 10.37 7.20 52.88
N TYR A 82 10.80 6.04 52.37
CA TYR A 82 11.17 4.90 53.20
C TYR A 82 12.34 5.24 54.14
N GLN A 83 13.39 5.90 53.63
CA GLN A 83 14.52 6.34 54.43
C GLN A 83 14.13 7.41 55.46
N ALA A 84 13.22 8.33 55.13
CA ALA A 84 12.72 9.31 56.10
C ALA A 84 11.91 8.65 57.24
N GLN A 85 11.19 7.57 56.94
CA GLN A 85 10.37 6.85 57.92
C GLN A 85 11.17 5.89 58.81
N PHE A 86 12.21 5.23 58.27
CA PHE A 86 12.94 4.17 58.99
C PHE A 86 14.45 4.44 59.15
N GLY A 87 15.03 5.35 58.37
CA GLY A 87 16.46 5.66 58.37
C GLY A 87 16.89 6.75 59.36
N GLY A 88 15.95 7.45 60.00
CA GLY A 88 16.23 8.42 61.07
C GLY A 88 16.58 7.81 62.43
N GLY A 89 16.62 6.48 62.55
CA GLY A 89 16.98 5.77 63.76
C GLY A 89 18.46 5.44 63.85
N LYS A 90 19.32 6.45 64.06
CA LYS A 90 20.65 6.32 64.67
C LYS A 90 20.95 7.54 65.52
#